data_AF-X1URY3-F1
#
_entry.id   AF-X1URY3-F1
#
_cell.length_a   1.000
_cell.length_b   1.000
_cell.length_c   1.000
_cell.angle_alpha   90.00
_cell.angle_beta   90.00
_cell.angle_gamma   90.00
#
_symmetry.space_group_name_H-M   'P 1'
#
loop_
_entity.id
_entity.type
_entity.pdbx_description
1 polymer ?
#
loop_
_entity_poly.entity_id
_entity_poly.type
_entity_poly.pdbx_seq_one_letter_code
_entity_poly.pdbx_strand_id
1 'polypeptide(L)'
;LREPIEMCKRLVKRKFGLNALYLIDRATWKYGEPTEVIRAIEAYGELKAMEKKLAEVEGKVQALNNTYAEYNARNKAMLDQLEALEAKAIEVGRIVGGVQEQLQGDTMARDLLLLLRNPSSASYEDSLPLVLVLLRGIAIWAAMNKSKFSSPSLIDRNLQEVLGHLGGS
;
A
#
# COMPACT_ATOMS: atom_id res chain seq x y z
N LEU A 1 -74.84 -16.03 19.04
CA LEU A 1 -75.39 -15.69 17.70
C LEU A 1 -74.93 -14.34 17.14
N ARG A 2 -74.66 -13.31 17.95
CA ARG A 2 -74.25 -11.97 17.46
C ARG A 2 -72.93 -11.98 16.68
N GLU A 3 -71.90 -12.68 17.15
CA GLU A 3 -70.58 -12.75 16.50
C GLU A 3 -70.55 -13.46 15.13
N PRO A 4 -71.16 -14.65 14.95
CA PRO A 4 -71.26 -15.28 13.62
C PRO A 4 -71.99 -14.43 12.59
N ILE A 5 -73.07 -13.75 13.00
CA ILE A 5 -73.83 -12.85 12.12
C ILE A 5 -72.98 -11.66 11.67
N GLU A 6 -72.22 -11.06 12.58
CA GLU A 6 -71.30 -9.97 12.23
C GLU A 6 -70.13 -10.45 11.34
N MET A 7 -69.66 -11.69 11.51
CA MET A 7 -68.68 -12.31 10.63
C MET A 7 -69.23 -12.49 9.22
N CYS A 8 -70.44 -13.05 9.07
CA CYS A 8 -71.09 -13.18 7.77
C CYS A 8 -71.31 -11.82 7.09
N LYS A 9 -71.74 -10.79 7.83
CA LYS A 9 -71.83 -9.42 7.29
C LYS A 9 -70.49 -8.90 6.77
N ARG A 10 -69.38 -9.17 7.47
CA ARG A 10 -68.03 -8.80 7.01
C ARG A 10 -67.60 -9.56 5.75
N LEU A 11 -67.88 -10.86 5.69
CA LEU A 11 -67.57 -11.69 4.52
C LEU A 11 -68.34 -11.23 3.27
N VAL A 12 -69.64 -10.95 3.40
CA VAL A 12 -70.46 -10.41 2.31
C VAL A 12 -69.93 -9.06 1.83
N LYS A 13 -69.54 -8.15 2.75
CA LYS A 13 -68.89 -6.87 2.40
C LYS A 13 -67.58 -7.05 1.63
N ARG A 14 -66.85 -8.15 1.87
CA ARG A 14 -65.63 -8.53 1.13
C ARG A 14 -65.91 -9.29 -0.18
N LYS A 15 -67.16 -9.28 -0.65
CA LYS A 15 -67.64 -10.02 -1.84
C LYS A 15 -67.54 -11.55 -1.71
N PHE A 16 -67.45 -12.06 -0.48
CA PHE A 16 -67.48 -13.48 -0.20
C PHE A 16 -68.94 -13.98 -0.18
N GLY A 17 -69.54 -14.06 -1.37
CA GLY A 17 -70.91 -14.53 -1.58
C GLY A 17 -70.98 -16.00 -2.03
N LEU A 18 -72.14 -16.41 -2.56
CA LEU A 18 -72.40 -17.78 -3.05
C LEU A 18 -71.33 -18.29 -4.04
N ASN A 19 -70.82 -17.43 -4.93
CA ASN A 19 -69.76 -17.82 -5.87
C ASN A 19 -68.45 -18.20 -5.15
N ALA A 20 -68.08 -17.49 -4.07
CA ALA A 20 -66.88 -17.83 -3.30
C ALA A 20 -67.04 -19.16 -2.56
N LEU A 21 -68.23 -19.41 -2.00
CA LEU A 21 -68.57 -20.68 -1.37
C LEU A 21 -68.55 -21.84 -2.38
N TYR A 22 -69.11 -21.63 -3.57
CA TYR A 22 -69.07 -22.61 -4.66
C TYR A 22 -67.63 -22.95 -5.10
N LEU A 23 -66.75 -21.95 -5.16
CA LEU A 23 -65.34 -22.18 -5.50
C LEU A 23 -64.60 -22.95 -4.41
N ILE A 24 -64.90 -22.69 -3.14
CA ILE A 24 -64.33 -23.45 -2.01
C ILE A 24 -64.83 -24.88 -2.04
N ASP A 25 -66.14 -25.09 -2.17
CA ASP A 25 -66.75 -26.43 -2.27
C ASP A 25 -66.15 -27.24 -3.42
N ARG A 26 -65.95 -26.61 -4.59
CA ARG A 26 -65.28 -27.26 -5.72
C ARG A 26 -63.81 -27.60 -5.43
N ALA A 27 -63.11 -26.75 -4.69
CA ALA A 27 -61.71 -26.99 -4.31
C ALA A 27 -61.59 -28.12 -3.28
N THR A 28 -62.55 -28.25 -2.37
CA THR A 28 -62.53 -29.27 -1.32
C THR A 28 -62.69 -30.68 -1.86
N TRP A 29 -63.48 -30.86 -2.92
CA TRP A 29 -63.56 -32.12 -3.66
C TRP A 29 -62.22 -32.63 -4.20
N LYS A 30 -61.25 -31.74 -4.41
CA LYS A 30 -59.95 -32.07 -5.01
C LYS A 30 -58.80 -32.09 -4.01
N TYR A 31 -58.86 -31.24 -2.98
CA TYR A 31 -57.71 -30.90 -2.16
C TYR A 31 -57.92 -31.11 -0.66
N GLY A 32 -59.08 -31.64 -0.23
CA GLY A 32 -59.36 -31.99 1.16
C GLY A 32 -60.46 -31.14 1.78
N GLU A 33 -60.56 -31.16 3.11
CA GLU A 33 -61.63 -30.45 3.83
C GLU A 33 -61.52 -28.91 3.67
N PRO A 34 -62.62 -28.13 3.79
CA PRO A 34 -62.61 -26.67 3.64
C PRO A 34 -61.53 -25.97 4.47
N THR A 35 -61.32 -26.45 5.70
CA THR A 35 -60.31 -25.91 6.62
C THR A 35 -58.88 -26.20 6.15
N GLU A 36 -58.65 -27.30 5.45
CA GLU A 36 -57.34 -27.67 4.88
C GLU A 36 -57.03 -26.83 3.64
N VAL A 37 -58.03 -26.62 2.78
CA VAL A 37 -57.91 -25.74 1.61
C VAL A 37 -57.57 -24.31 2.02
N ILE A 38 -58.25 -23.77 3.03
CA ILE A 38 -57.95 -22.42 3.53
C ILE A 38 -56.53 -22.36 4.13
N ARG A 39 -56.12 -23.34 4.93
CA ARG A 39 -54.74 -23.43 5.46
C ARG A 39 -53.70 -23.50 4.36
N ALA A 40 -53.97 -24.24 3.28
CA ALA A 40 -53.06 -24.33 2.14
C ALA A 40 -52.89 -22.98 1.41
N ILE A 41 -53.96 -22.19 1.31
CA ILE A 41 -53.91 -20.84 0.74
C ILE A 41 -53.06 -19.91 1.61
N GLU A 42 -53.21 -19.97 2.93
CA GLU A 42 -52.38 -19.21 3.87
C GLU A 42 -50.89 -19.59 3.73
N ALA A 43 -50.59 -20.89 3.76
CA ALA A 43 -49.23 -21.40 3.58
C ALA A 43 -48.62 -21.02 2.22
N TYR A 44 -49.42 -21.01 1.15
CA TYR A 44 -48.98 -20.55 -0.16
C TYR A 44 -48.63 -19.05 -0.16
N GLY A 45 -49.41 -18.23 0.54
CA GLY A 45 -49.10 -16.81 0.75
C GLY A 45 -47.77 -16.60 1.46
N GLU A 46 -47.50 -17.37 2.51
CA GLU A 46 -46.22 -17.36 3.22
C GLU A 46 -45.05 -17.83 2.33
N LEU A 47 -45.26 -18.90 1.56
CA LEU A 47 -44.27 -19.41 0.60
C LEU A 47 -43.91 -18.34 -0.44
N LYS A 48 -44.91 -17.66 -1.02
CA LYS A 48 -44.67 -16.56 -1.97
C LYS A 48 -43.91 -15.41 -1.35
N ALA A 49 -44.17 -15.09 -0.07
CA ALA A 49 -43.42 -14.08 0.65
C ALA A 49 -41.95 -14.51 0.89
N MET A 50 -41.71 -15.80 1.17
CA MET A 50 -40.36 -16.35 1.30
C MET A 50 -39.60 -16.37 -0.02
N GLU A 51 -40.22 -16.79 -1.12
CA GLU A 51 -39.62 -16.75 -2.47
C GLU A 51 -39.17 -15.33 -2.83
N LYS A 52 -40.00 -14.32 -2.54
CA LYS A 52 -39.65 -12.92 -2.77
C LYS A 52 -38.43 -12.49 -1.96
N LYS A 53 -38.33 -12.88 -0.69
CA LYS A 53 -37.17 -12.59 0.16
C LYS A 53 -35.92 -13.31 -0.32
N LEU A 54 -36.05 -14.56 -0.78
CA LEU A 54 -34.94 -15.32 -1.33
C LEU A 54 -34.35 -14.61 -2.55
N ALA A 55 -35.19 -14.22 -3.51
CA ALA A 55 -34.75 -13.46 -4.68
C ALA A 55 -34.08 -12.12 -4.30
N GLU A 56 -34.58 -11.43 -3.28
CA GLU A 56 -33.96 -10.20 -2.77
C GLU A 56 -32.58 -10.46 -2.16
N VAL A 57 -32.44 -11.53 -1.35
CA VAL A 57 -31.17 -11.93 -0.73
C VAL A 57 -30.17 -12.37 -1.78
N GLU A 58 -30.57 -13.16 -2.77
CA GLU A 58 -29.71 -13.56 -3.90
C GLU A 58 -29.20 -12.34 -4.67
N GLY A 59 -30.07 -11.36 -4.93
CA GLY A 59 -29.68 -10.09 -5.53
C GLY A 59 -28.64 -9.32 -4.71
N LYS A 60 -28.83 -9.27 -3.38
CA LYS A 60 -27.87 -8.64 -2.45
C LYS A 60 -26.52 -9.38 -2.40
N VAL A 61 -26.53 -10.72 -2.40
CA VAL A 61 -25.32 -11.55 -2.44
C VAL A 61 -24.55 -11.31 -3.74
N GLN A 62 -25.25 -11.26 -4.88
CA GLN A 62 -24.62 -10.98 -6.17
C GLN A 62 -23.99 -9.59 -6.20
N ALA A 63 -24.71 -8.57 -5.71
CA ALA A 63 -24.16 -7.22 -5.61
C ALA A 63 -22.94 -7.16 -4.69
N LEU A 64 -22.99 -7.83 -3.54
CA LEU A 64 -21.87 -7.89 -2.60
C LEU A 64 -20.64 -8.57 -3.24
N ASN A 65 -20.84 -9.69 -3.94
CA ASN A 65 -19.77 -10.38 -4.64
C ASN A 65 -19.10 -9.50 -5.71
N ASN A 66 -19.89 -8.74 -6.47
CA ASN A 66 -19.36 -7.80 -7.46
C ASN A 66 -18.51 -6.72 -6.78
N THR A 67 -19.02 -6.09 -5.71
CA THR A 67 -18.26 -5.08 -4.96
C THR A 67 -16.99 -5.66 -4.35
N TYR A 68 -17.04 -6.89 -3.83
CA TYR A 68 -15.87 -7.57 -3.28
C TYR A 68 -14.80 -7.82 -4.36
N ALA A 69 -15.21 -8.26 -5.55
CA ALA A 69 -14.31 -8.44 -6.68
C ALA A 69 -13.66 -7.12 -7.12
N GLU A 70 -14.42 -6.02 -7.17
CA GLU A 70 -13.91 -4.67 -7.47
C GLU A 70 -12.89 -4.20 -6.42
N TYR A 71 -13.22 -4.34 -5.13
CA TYR A 71 -12.28 -4.00 -4.05
C TYR A 71 -11.00 -4.83 -4.12
N ASN A 72 -11.11 -6.13 -4.38
CA ASN A 72 -9.95 -7.00 -4.48
C ASN A 72 -9.06 -6.62 -5.67
N ALA A 73 -9.64 -6.31 -6.83
CA ALA A 73 -8.92 -5.84 -8.00
C ALA A 73 -8.21 -4.50 -7.72
N ARG A 74 -8.88 -3.56 -7.05
CA ARG A 74 -8.31 -2.27 -6.66
C ARG A 74 -7.16 -2.43 -5.68
N ASN A 75 -7.31 -3.31 -4.67
CA ASN A 75 -6.26 -3.58 -3.70
C ASN A 75 -5.01 -4.16 -4.37
N LYS A 76 -5.20 -5.10 -5.31
CA LYS A 76 -4.09 -5.64 -6.10
C LYS A 76 -3.36 -4.55 -6.89
N ALA A 77 -4.10 -3.68 -7.58
CA ALA A 77 -3.51 -2.57 -8.32
C ALA A 77 -2.75 -1.58 -7.41
N MET A 78 -3.24 -1.35 -6.18
CA MET A 78 -2.53 -0.52 -5.20
C MET A 78 -1.22 -1.17 -4.71
N LEU A 79 -1.20 -2.49 -4.53
CA LEU A 79 0.02 -3.22 -4.18
C LEU A 79 1.05 -3.11 -5.30
N ASP A 80 0.66 -3.33 -6.55
CA ASP A 80 1.54 -3.18 -7.72
C ASP A 80 2.12 -1.74 -7.81
N GLN A 81 1.31 -0.73 -7.47
CA GLN A 81 1.77 0.67 -7.41
C GLN A 81 2.75 0.94 -6.28
N LEU A 82 2.58 0.31 -5.11
CA LEU A 82 3.50 0.43 -3.99
C LEU A 82 4.86 -0.21 -4.31
N GLU A 83 4.87 -1.38 -4.95
CA GLU A 83 6.10 -2.02 -5.41
C GLU A 83 6.85 -1.14 -6.42
N ALA A 84 6.12 -0.55 -7.38
CA ALA A 84 6.70 0.38 -8.33
C ALA A 84 7.24 1.67 -7.67
N LEU A 85 6.58 2.15 -6.62
CA LEU A 85 7.03 3.31 -5.85
C LEU A 85 8.29 2.99 -5.03
N GLU A 86 8.35 1.81 -4.43
CA GLU A 86 9.54 1.33 -3.69
C GLU A 86 10.76 1.26 -4.60
N ALA A 87 10.63 0.67 -5.78
CA ALA A 87 11.70 0.62 -6.77
C ALA A 87 12.21 2.03 -7.14
N LYS A 88 11.30 2.99 -7.35
CA LYS A 88 11.67 4.38 -7.61
C LYS A 88 12.36 5.05 -6.42
N ALA A 89 11.91 4.78 -5.20
CA ALA A 89 12.52 5.35 -4.00
C ALA A 89 13.98 4.87 -3.84
N ILE A 90 14.25 3.59 -4.11
CA ILE A 90 15.61 3.03 -4.11
C ILE A 90 16.47 3.70 -5.19
N GLU A 91 15.94 3.87 -6.40
CA GLU A 91 16.66 4.54 -7.49
C GLU A 91 17.01 5.99 -7.14
N VAL A 92 16.05 6.76 -6.62
CA VAL A 92 16.27 8.14 -6.18
C VAL A 92 17.31 8.18 -5.06
N GLY A 93 17.23 7.27 -4.08
CA GLY A 93 18.22 7.16 -3.01
C GLY A 93 19.64 6.95 -3.54
N ARG A 94 19.80 6.07 -4.53
CA ARG A 94 21.10 5.84 -5.20
C ARG A 94 21.62 7.09 -5.92
N ILE A 95 20.74 7.80 -6.64
CA ILE A 95 21.10 9.04 -7.34
C ILE A 95 21.53 10.12 -6.34
N VAL A 96 20.75 10.33 -5.28
CA VAL A 96 21.05 11.31 -4.23
C VAL A 96 22.37 10.98 -3.54
N GLY A 97 22.63 9.72 -3.23
CA GLY A 97 23.91 9.28 -2.66
C GLY A 97 25.09 9.60 -3.57
N GLY A 98 24.96 9.33 -4.88
CA GLY A 98 26.01 9.67 -5.85
C GLY A 98 26.25 11.18 -5.98
N VAL A 99 25.18 11.99 -5.99
CA VAL A 99 25.30 13.46 -5.99
C VAL A 99 25.96 13.97 -4.71
N GLN A 100 25.65 13.39 -3.56
CA GLN A 100 26.27 13.75 -2.29
C GLN A 100 27.77 13.45 -2.28
N GLU A 101 28.18 12.27 -2.76
CA GLU A 101 29.59 11.90 -2.87
C GLU A 101 30.34 12.84 -3.82
N GLN A 102 29.75 13.14 -4.98
CA GLN A 102 30.32 14.10 -5.92
C GLN A 102 30.48 15.49 -5.30
N LEU A 103 29.47 15.99 -4.60
CA LEU A 103 29.52 17.30 -3.96
C LEU A 103 30.59 17.37 -2.85
N GLN A 104 30.78 16.29 -2.09
CA GLN A 104 31.86 16.20 -1.11
C GLN A 104 33.23 16.24 -1.79
N GLY A 105 33.41 15.50 -2.88
CA GLY A 105 34.62 15.53 -3.69
C GLY A 105 34.92 16.93 -4.25
N ASP A 106 33.91 17.59 -4.83
CA ASP A 106 34.05 18.95 -5.38
C ASP A 106 34.38 19.98 -4.31
N THR A 107 33.76 19.87 -3.13
CA THR A 107 34.05 20.74 -1.97
C THR A 107 35.49 20.55 -1.53
N MET A 108 35.92 19.30 -1.35
CA MET A 108 37.30 18.97 -0.98
C MET A 108 38.31 19.49 -2.00
N ALA A 109 38.05 19.32 -3.31
CA ALA A 109 38.92 19.81 -4.37
C ALA A 109 39.03 21.35 -4.35
N ARG A 110 37.90 22.04 -4.17
CA ARG A 110 37.87 23.50 -4.04
C ARG A 110 38.67 23.97 -2.82
N ASP A 111 38.47 23.33 -1.68
CA ASP A 111 39.11 23.74 -0.43
C ASP A 111 40.62 23.45 -0.47
N LEU A 112 41.06 22.38 -1.14
CA LEU A 112 42.47 22.14 -1.48
C LEU A 112 43.04 23.24 -2.37
N LEU A 113 42.33 23.67 -3.40
CA LEU A 113 42.78 24.77 -4.27
C LEU A 113 42.89 26.09 -3.50
N LEU A 114 41.97 26.36 -2.58
CA LEU A 114 42.03 27.54 -1.71
C LEU A 114 43.25 27.48 -0.78
N LEU A 115 43.49 26.33 -0.16
CA LEU A 115 44.67 26.10 0.68
C LEU A 115 45.98 26.31 -0.09
N LEU A 116 46.09 25.76 -1.30
CA LEU A 116 47.27 25.91 -2.16
C LEU A 116 47.47 27.35 -2.63
N ARG A 117 46.37 28.08 -2.88
CA ARG A 117 46.40 29.46 -3.36
C ARG A 117 46.73 30.45 -2.24
N ASN A 118 46.28 30.22 -1.02
CA ASN A 118 46.52 31.11 0.11
C ASN A 118 46.65 30.32 1.44
N PRO A 119 47.80 29.67 1.67
CA PRO A 119 47.98 28.80 2.84
C PRO A 119 47.95 29.59 4.16
N SER A 120 48.33 30.87 4.14
CA SER A 120 48.35 31.75 5.33
C SER A 120 46.97 32.13 5.85
N SER A 121 45.91 32.00 5.05
CA SER A 121 44.54 32.33 5.46
C SER A 121 43.73 31.12 5.96
N ALA A 122 44.30 29.91 5.90
CA ALA A 122 43.58 28.70 6.28
C ALA A 122 43.68 28.47 7.80
N SER A 123 42.53 28.25 8.47
CA SER A 123 42.50 27.81 9.86
C SER A 123 43.11 26.41 9.98
N TYR A 124 43.90 26.16 11.02
CA TYR A 124 44.54 24.86 11.25
C TYR A 124 43.51 23.74 11.40
N GLU A 125 42.41 23.97 12.12
CA GLU A 125 41.36 22.95 12.36
C GLU A 125 40.64 22.56 11.07
N ASP A 126 40.36 23.52 10.19
CA ASP A 126 39.63 23.29 8.94
C ASP A 126 40.53 22.71 7.83
N SER A 127 41.84 22.95 7.90
CA SER A 127 42.80 22.57 6.87
C SER A 127 43.59 21.30 7.19
N LEU A 128 43.67 20.86 8.45
CA LEU A 128 44.39 19.65 8.84
C LEU A 128 43.95 18.41 8.04
N PRO A 129 42.65 18.13 7.83
CA PRO A 129 42.21 17.00 7.00
C PRO A 129 42.69 17.11 5.55
N LEU A 130 42.70 18.32 4.99
CA LEU A 130 43.13 18.61 3.61
C LEU A 130 44.65 18.45 3.45
N VAL A 131 45.43 18.92 4.44
CA VAL A 131 46.89 18.78 4.50
C VAL A 131 47.28 17.31 4.58
N LEU A 132 46.60 16.52 5.40
CA LEU A 132 46.84 15.07 5.50
C LEU A 132 46.60 14.36 4.17
N VAL A 133 45.56 14.75 3.43
CA VAL A 133 45.26 14.17 2.11
C VAL A 133 46.34 14.53 1.09
N LEU A 134 46.79 15.79 1.05
CA LEU A 134 47.90 16.20 0.19
C LEU A 134 49.18 15.43 0.49
N LEU A 135 49.55 15.31 1.78
CA LEU A 135 50.75 14.58 2.20
C LEU A 135 50.70 13.10 1.84
N ARG A 136 49.54 12.44 2.00
CA ARG A 136 49.35 11.06 1.55
C ARG A 136 49.46 10.94 0.03
N GLY A 137 48.88 11.87 -0.73
CA GLY A 137 49.01 11.91 -2.19
C GLY A 137 50.46 12.06 -2.64
N ILE A 138 51.22 12.95 -1.99
CA ILE A 138 52.66 13.15 -2.24
C ILE A 138 53.44 11.87 -1.90
N ALA A 139 53.13 11.19 -0.79
CA ALA A 139 53.78 9.93 -0.41
C ALA A 139 53.54 8.82 -1.43
N ILE A 140 52.29 8.64 -1.90
CA ILE A 140 51.97 7.66 -2.94
C ILE A 140 52.71 7.99 -4.24
N TRP A 141 52.67 9.26 -4.68
CA TRP A 141 53.37 9.69 -5.88
C TRP A 141 54.88 9.48 -5.78
N ALA A 142 55.48 9.84 -4.64
CA ALA A 142 56.91 9.64 -4.38
C ALA A 142 57.27 8.14 -4.40
N ALA A 143 56.42 7.29 -3.82
CA ALA A 143 56.62 5.85 -3.84
C ALA A 143 56.54 5.26 -5.27
N MET A 144 55.63 5.75 -6.11
CA MET A 144 55.52 5.34 -7.52
C MET A 144 56.68 5.86 -8.38
N ASN A 145 57.32 6.96 -7.99
CA ASN A 145 58.39 7.60 -8.75
C ASN A 145 59.77 7.38 -8.11
N LYS A 146 59.95 6.35 -7.27
CA LYS A 146 61.21 6.07 -6.54
C LYS A 146 62.46 6.15 -7.43
N SER A 147 62.40 5.62 -8.64
CA SER A 147 63.53 5.62 -9.59
C SER A 147 63.96 7.02 -10.07
N LYS A 148 63.13 8.05 -9.89
CA LYS A 148 63.43 9.43 -10.27
C LYS A 148 64.11 10.23 -9.17
N PHE A 149 64.26 9.67 -7.97
CA PHE A 149 64.89 10.37 -6.85
C PHE A 149 66.28 9.83 -6.57
N SER A 150 67.22 10.75 -6.30
CA SER A 150 68.58 10.41 -5.89
C SER A 150 68.64 9.76 -4.50
N SER A 151 67.61 9.96 -3.65
CA SER A 151 67.56 9.40 -2.30
C SER A 151 66.13 9.03 -1.89
N PRO A 152 65.56 7.94 -2.46
CA PRO A 152 64.15 7.59 -2.27
C PRO A 152 63.79 7.20 -0.83
N SER A 153 64.72 6.58 -0.11
CA SER A 153 64.53 6.15 1.29
C SER A 153 64.43 7.31 2.27
N LEU A 154 65.13 8.42 2.00
CA LEU A 154 65.07 9.63 2.82
C LEU A 154 63.72 10.34 2.64
N ILE A 155 63.24 10.42 1.40
CA ILE A 155 61.95 11.03 1.06
C ILE A 155 60.80 10.24 1.70
N ASP A 156 60.85 8.91 1.62
CA ASP A 156 59.85 8.03 2.23
C ASP A 156 59.82 8.19 3.75
N ARG A 157 61.00 8.15 4.41
CA ARG A 157 61.13 8.33 5.85
C ARG A 157 60.57 9.68 6.33
N ASN A 158 60.95 10.78 5.68
CA ASN A 158 60.51 12.12 6.11
C ASN A 158 59.00 12.31 5.93
N LEU A 159 58.41 11.76 4.86
CA LEU A 159 56.97 11.82 4.66
C LEU A 159 56.20 11.00 5.70
N GLN A 160 56.73 9.84 6.12
CA GLN A 160 56.13 9.05 7.19
C GLN A 160 56.26 9.73 8.56
N GLU A 161 57.40 10.36 8.87
CA GLU A 161 57.58 11.12 10.12
C GLU A 161 56.59 12.30 10.21
N VAL A 162 56.42 13.07 9.12
CA VAL A 162 55.46 14.19 9.07
C VAL A 162 54.00 13.70 9.17
N LEU A 163 53.65 12.61 8.49
CA LEU A 163 52.32 12.00 8.60
C LEU A 163 52.03 11.48 10.02
N GLY A 164 53.04 10.91 10.69
CA GLY A 164 52.93 10.44 12.07
C GLY A 164 52.72 11.58 13.08
N HIS A 165 53.33 12.73 12.86
CA HIS A 165 53.14 13.91 13.72
C HIS A 165 51.79 14.61 13.52
N LEU A 166 51.24 14.58 12.30
CA LEU A 166 49.97 15.25 11.98
C LEU A 166 48.74 14.34 12.17
N GLY A 167 48.91 13.02 12.14
CA GLY A 167 47.82 12.05 12.25
C GLY A 167 47.29 11.80 13.66
N GLY A 168 47.99 12.26 14.71
CA GLY A 168 47.68 11.94 16.10
C GLY A 168 47.94 10.47 16.45
N SER A 169 48.40 10.21 17.68
CA SER A 169 48.42 8.87 18.28
C SER A 169 47.03 8.41 18.65
#